data_AF-A0A8T4LCZ9-F1
#
_entry.id   AF-A0A8T4LCZ9-F1
#
_cell.length_a   1.000
_cell.length_b   1.000
_cell.length_c   1.000
_cell.angle_alpha   90.00
_cell.angle_beta   90.00
_cell.angle_gamma   90.00
#
_symmetry.space_group_name_H-M   'P 1'
#
loop_
_entity.id
_entity.type
_entity.pdbx_description
1 polymer ?
#
loop_
_entity_poly.entity_id
_entity_poly.type
_entity_poly.pdbx_seq_one_letter_code
_entity_poly.pdbx_strand_id
1 'polypeptide(L)' 'MMKQTLLIKVKPNARETKIISRSEKEMIITLAAPPTDGKANLELVRFLKKTFKKNVEIVRGKTSRTKLVLIS' A
#
# COMPACT_ATOMS: atom_id res chain seq x y z
N MET A 1 -19.59 9.51 -1.06
CA MET A 1 -18.60 8.57 -0.50
C MET A 1 -17.26 9.28 -0.46
N MET A 2 -16.61 9.39 0.71
CA MET A 2 -15.38 10.20 0.87
C MET A 2 -14.16 9.43 0.35
N LYS A 3 -13.49 10.01 -0.65
CA LYS A 3 -12.20 9.56 -1.15
C LYS A 3 -11.10 10.04 -0.20
N GLN A 4 -10.16 9.16 0.14
CA GLN A 4 -8.99 9.52 0.94
C GLN A 4 -7.73 9.15 0.18
N THR A 5 -6.78 10.07 0.12
CA THR A 5 -5.46 9.82 -0.47
C THR A 5 -4.44 9.67 0.65
N LEU A 6 -3.72 8.55 0.65
CA LEU A 6 -2.67 8.23 1.62
C LEU A 6 -1.32 8.06 0.94
N LEU A 7 -0.28 8.56 1.59
CA LEU A 7 1.09 8.31 1.19
C LEU A 7 1.60 7.06 1.91
N ILE A 8 1.92 6.02 1.14
CA ILE A 8 2.27 4.71 1.68
C ILE A 8 3.71 4.39 1.34
N LYS A 9 4.54 4.25 2.37
CA LYS A 9 5.92 3.78 2.26
C LYS A 9 5.94 2.27 2.44
N VAL A 10 6.38 1.55 1.43
CA VAL A 10 6.49 0.08 1.43
C VAL A 10 7.91 -0.38 1.72
N LYS A 11 8.01 -1.45 2.51
CA LYS A 11 9.24 -2.20 2.78
C LYS A 11 9.05 -3.64 2.24
N PRO A 12 9.44 -3.92 0.99
CA PRO A 12 9.27 -5.24 0.37
C PRO A 12 10.30 -6.25 0.90
N ASN A 13 10.14 -7.53 0.55
CA ASN A 13 10.98 -8.65 1.02
C ASN A 13 10.95 -8.82 2.55
N ALA A 14 9.86 -8.45 3.21
CA ALA A 14 9.69 -8.70 4.62
C ALA A 14 9.24 -10.14 4.88
N ARG A 15 9.35 -10.61 6.12
CA ARG A 15 8.80 -11.91 6.51
C ARG A 15 7.27 -11.96 6.38
N GLU A 16 6.60 -10.83 6.63
CA GLU A 16 5.14 -10.73 6.67
C GLU A 16 4.63 -9.38 6.18
N THR A 17 3.44 -9.39 5.61
CA THR A 17 2.70 -8.21 5.17
C THR A 17 1.93 -7.59 6.32
N LYS A 18 2.34 -6.41 6.79
CA LYS A 18 1.67 -5.73 7.91
C LYS A 18 1.88 -4.22 7.93
N ILE A 19 0.98 -3.53 8.61
CA ILE A 19 1.12 -2.10 8.92
C ILE A 19 2.11 -1.97 10.07
N ILE A 20 3.20 -1.23 9.86
CA ILE A 20 4.17 -0.89 10.91
C ILE A 20 3.76 0.40 11.62
N SER A 21 3.27 1.37 10.86
CA SER A 21 2.90 2.68 11.38
C SER A 21 1.81 3.30 10.52
N ARG A 22 0.92 4.06 11.16
CA ARG A 22 -0.20 4.75 10.51
C ARG A 22 -0.39 6.12 11.16
N SER A 23 -0.48 7.15 10.33
CA SER A 23 -0.94 8.50 10.67
C SER A 23 -2.17 8.84 9.83
N GLU A 24 -2.67 10.07 9.95
CA GLU A 24 -3.83 10.55 9.17
C GLU A 24 -3.56 10.62 7.66
N LYS A 25 -2.30 10.89 7.27
CA LYS A 25 -1.90 11.11 5.87
C LYS A 25 -0.91 10.08 5.34
N GLU A 26 -0.22 9.36 6.23
CA GLU A 26 0.86 8.46 5.86
C GLU A 26 0.75 7.07 6.51
N MET A 27 1.30 6.06 5.83
CA MET A 27 1.38 4.71 6.36
C MET A 27 2.70 4.04 5.96
N ILE A 28 3.27 3.27 6.87
CA ILE A 28 4.43 2.41 6.59
C ILE A 28 3.96 0.96 6.64
N ILE A 29 4.18 0.23 5.55
CA ILE A 29 3.72 -1.15 5.38
C ILE A 29 4.90 -2.02 4.98
N THR A 30 5.07 -3.16 5.62
CA THR A 30 5.91 -4.23 5.08
C THR A 30 5.11 -5.08 4.12
N LEU A 31 5.76 -5.55 3.06
CA LEU A 31 5.21 -6.48 2.10
C LEU A 31 6.10 -7.72 2.04
N ALA A 32 5.47 -8.89 2.08
CA ALA A 32 6.18 -10.15 1.87
C ALA A 32 6.60 -10.28 0.40
N ALA A 33 5.78 -9.81 -0.54
CA ALA A 33 6.11 -9.81 -1.95
C ALA A 33 7.40 -9.04 -2.28
N PRO A 34 8.18 -9.55 -3.24
CA PRO A 34 9.32 -8.82 -3.78
C PRO A 34 8.88 -7.61 -4.62
N PRO A 35 9.75 -6.60 -4.79
CA PRO A 35 9.48 -5.42 -5.62
C PRO A 35 9.69 -5.70 -7.12
N THR A 36 9.45 -6.93 -7.58
CA THR A 36 9.61 -7.36 -8.98
C THR A 36 8.25 -7.64 -9.61
N ASP A 37 8.14 -7.43 -10.93
CA ASP A 37 6.96 -7.73 -11.76
C ASP A 37 5.63 -7.19 -11.20
N GLY A 38 5.66 -6.07 -10.47
CA GLY A 38 4.48 -5.51 -9.82
C GLY A 38 3.90 -6.35 -8.67
N LYS A 39 4.56 -7.42 -8.21
CA LYS A 39 4.09 -8.27 -7.11
C LYS A 39 3.84 -7.46 -5.84
N ALA A 40 4.76 -6.59 -5.46
CA ALA A 40 4.57 -5.66 -4.34
C ALA A 40 3.40 -4.66 -4.55
N ASN A 41 3.07 -4.30 -5.78
CA ASN A 41 1.92 -3.43 -6.06
C ASN A 41 0.61 -4.21 -5.84
N LEU A 42 0.55 -5.42 -6.38
CA LEU A 42 -0.60 -6.29 -6.29
C LEU A 42 -0.90 -6.68 -4.84
N GLU A 43 0.12 -7.08 -4.09
CA GLU A 43 -0.01 -7.42 -2.67
C GLU A 43 -0.47 -6.22 -1.85
N LEU A 44 0.12 -5.04 -2.07
CA LEU A 44 -0.29 -3.82 -1.36
C LEU A 44 -1.78 -3.52 -1.57
N VAL A 45 -2.25 -3.53 -2.83
CA VAL A 45 -3.65 -3.24 -3.14
C VAL A 45 -4.57 -4.29 -2.52
N ARG A 46 -4.23 -5.58 -2.63
CA ARG A 46 -5.01 -6.67 -2.01
C ARG A 46 -5.08 -6.52 -0.49
N PHE A 47 -3.95 -6.25 0.15
CA PHE A 47 -3.87 -6.05 1.59
C PHE A 47 -4.75 -4.88 2.04
N LEU A 48 -4.60 -3.71 1.40
CA LEU A 48 -5.38 -2.52 1.74
C LEU A 48 -6.88 -2.67 1.44
N LYS A 49 -7.27 -3.30 0.33
CA LYS A 49 -8.68 -3.61 0.05
C LYS A 49 -9.30 -4.44 1.17
N LYS A 50 -8.56 -5.45 1.66
CA LYS A 50 -9.00 -6.29 2.79
C LYS A 50 -9.07 -5.50 4.10
N THR A 51 -8.07 -4.66 4.38
CA THR A 51 -8.00 -3.85 5.61
C THR A 51 -9.11 -2.80 5.70
N PHE A 52 -9.34 -2.06 4.61
CA PHE A 52 -10.28 -0.94 4.60
C PHE A 52 -11.68 -1.31 4.13
N LYS A 53 -11.85 -2.51 3.54
CA LYS A 53 -13.10 -2.94 2.88
C LYS A 53 -13.62 -1.91 1.88
N LYS A 54 -12.70 -1.27 1.17
CA LYS A 54 -12.93 -0.17 0.22
C LYS A 54 -12.18 -0.42 -1.07
N ASN A 55 -12.51 0.35 -2.11
CA ASN A 55 -11.72 0.34 -3.33
C ASN A 55 -10.38 1.00 -3.06
N VAL A 56 -9.32 0.43 -3.64
CA VAL A 56 -7.96 0.90 -3.44
C VAL A 56 -7.24 0.89 -4.78
N GLU A 57 -6.56 2.00 -5.08
CA GLU A 57 -5.79 2.19 -6.30
C GLU A 57 -4.48 2.92 -6.02
N ILE A 58 -3.39 2.48 -6.67
CA ILE A 58 -2.12 3.21 -6.65
C ILE A 58 -2.15 4.26 -7.75
N VAL A 59 -2.30 5.53 -7.35
CA VAL A 59 -2.36 6.70 -8.24
C VAL A 59 -0.96 7.08 -8.74
N ARG A 60 0.06 6.99 -7.87
CA ARG A 60 1.46 7.32 -8.21
C ARG A 60 2.46 6.42 -7.48
N GLY A 61 3.66 6.32 -8.03
CA GLY A 61 4.78 5.62 -7.38
C GLY A 61 4.79 4.10 -7.58
N LYS A 62 4.19 3.56 -8.65
CA LYS A 62 4.18 2.11 -8.94
C LYS A 62 5.58 1.48 -9.01
N THR A 63 6.60 2.25 -9.35
CA THR A 63 8.04 1.86 -9.39
C THR A 63 8.83 2.32 -8.17
N SER A 64 8.19 3.06 -7.24
CA SER A 64 8.82 3.61 -6.04
C SER A 64 8.43 2.83 -4.79
N ARG A 65 9.28 2.90 -3.76
CA ARG A 65 8.94 2.44 -2.41
C ARG A 65 7.93 3.36 -1.73
N THR A 66 7.71 4.56 -2.25
CA THR A 66 6.69 5.48 -1.75
C THR A 66 5.59 5.60 -2.80
N LYS A 67 4.35 5.32 -2.39
CA LYS A 67 3.18 5.20 -3.26
C LYS A 67 2.10 6.15 -2.80
N LEU A 68 1.45 6.81 -3.74
CA LEU A 68 0.25 7.58 -3.47
C LEU A 68 -0.95 6.68 -3.75
N VAL A 69 -1.74 6.39 -2.74
CA VAL A 69 -2.84 5.43 -2.81
C VAL A 69 -4.15 6.13 -2.53
N LEU A 70 -5.11 5.94 -3.43
CA LEU A 70 -6.49 6.40 -3.28
C LEU A 70 -7.31 5.27 -2.68
N ILE A 71 -8.07 5.59 -1.64
CA ILE A 71 -9.07 4.73 -1.03
C ILE A 71 -10.43 5.37 -1.25
N SER A 72 -11.34 4.67 -1.93
CA SER A 72 -12.68 5.17 -2.30
C SER A 72 -13.82 4.30 -1.80
#